data_AF-A0A3D8Q2T6-F1
#
_entry.id   AF-A0A3D8Q2T6-F1
#
_cell.length_a   1.000
_cell.length_b   1.000
_cell.length_c   1.000
_cell.angle_alpha   90.00
_cell.angle_beta   90.00
_cell.angle_gamma   90.00
#
_symmetry.space_group_name_H-M   'P 1'
#
loop_
_entity.id
_entity.type
_entity.pdbx_description
1 polymer ?
#
loop_
_entity_poly.entity_id
_entity_poly.type
_entity_poly.pdbx_seq_one_letter_code
_entity_poly.pdbx_strand_id
1 'polypeptide(L)'
;MSAKIRDVAKKAGVSAATVSRVLNNSGYAHEDTRKKVLHAMQKLNYKPNEIARSLYKKKSKLIGLILPDITNPFFPQLSRGVEDYLREKGYSLLIGNTDEYLEQEIDYIETFVQHNVVGIVASINGAHSEMLSERVQIL
;
A
#
# COMPACT_ATOMS: atom_id res chain seq x y z
N MET A 1 3.55 26.23 1.25
CA MET A 1 4.63 25.34 1.75
C MET A 1 3.98 24.22 2.55
N SER A 2 4.33 22.96 2.29
CA SER A 2 3.81 21.81 3.05
C SER A 2 4.52 21.75 4.41
N ALA A 3 3.76 21.68 5.50
CA ALA A 3 4.32 21.53 6.84
C ALA A 3 5.08 20.21 6.95
N LYS A 4 6.22 20.20 7.65
CA LYS A 4 7.01 19.00 7.93
C LYS A 4 6.73 18.49 9.36
N ILE A 5 7.10 17.24 9.64
CA ILE A 5 6.95 16.64 10.97
C ILE A 5 7.64 17.46 12.08
N ARG A 6 8.74 18.16 11.74
CA ARG A 6 9.46 19.07 12.65
C ARG A 6 8.64 20.29 13.03
N ASP A 7 7.79 20.79 12.14
CA ASP A 7 6.92 21.93 12.40
C ASP A 7 5.79 21.55 13.36
N VAL A 8 5.22 20.35 13.17
CA VAL A 8 4.26 19.74 14.11
C VAL A 8 4.88 19.57 15.49
N ALA A 9 6.11 19.03 15.56
CA ALA A 9 6.84 18.83 16.81
C ALA A 9 7.05 20.15 17.56
N LYS A 10 7.51 21.18 16.84
CA LYS A 10 7.71 22.54 17.39
C LYS A 10 6.40 23.15 17.90
N LYS A 11 5.30 23.00 17.15
CA LYS A 11 3.99 23.55 17.52
C LYS A 11 3.34 22.81 18.71
N ALA A 12 3.55 21.50 18.81
CA ALA A 12 3.04 20.67 19.90
C ALA A 12 3.93 20.70 21.16
N GLY A 13 5.14 21.27 21.07
CA GLY A 13 6.09 21.34 22.19
C GLY A 13 6.72 19.99 22.55
N VAL A 14 6.92 19.12 21.56
CA VAL A 14 7.44 17.76 21.76
C VAL A 14 8.57 17.46 20.76
N SER A 15 9.28 16.36 20.96
CA SER A 15 10.28 15.90 19.98
C SER A 15 9.62 15.30 18.73
N ALA A 16 10.30 15.36 17.58
CA ALA A 16 9.85 14.70 16.35
C ALA A 16 9.63 13.19 16.54
N ALA A 17 10.43 12.55 17.40
CA ALA A 17 10.26 11.15 17.79
C ALA A 17 8.94 10.89 18.54
N THR A 18 8.46 11.86 19.33
CA THR A 18 7.17 11.78 20.04
C THR A 18 6.02 11.94 19.06
N VAL A 19 6.12 12.87 18.12
CA VAL A 19 5.14 13.01 17.02
C VAL A 19 5.07 11.71 16.21
N SER A 20 6.22 11.14 15.85
CA SER A 20 6.30 9.85 15.14
C SER A 20 5.63 8.72 15.92
N ARG A 21 5.86 8.62 17.24
CA ARG A 21 5.19 7.62 18.11
C ARG A 21 3.67 7.79 18.13
N VAL A 22 3.18 9.03 18.27
CA VAL A 22 1.73 9.32 18.24
C VAL A 22 1.11 8.94 16.90
N LEU A 23 1.78 9.28 15.79
CA LEU A 23 1.31 8.96 14.43
C LEU A 23 1.33 7.45 14.13
N ASN A 24 2.35 6.75 14.61
CA ASN A 24 2.52 5.32 14.37
C ASN A 24 1.78 4.43 15.38
N ASN A 25 1.22 5.04 16.43
CA ASN A 25 0.66 4.36 17.59
C ASN A 25 1.64 3.35 18.20
N SER A 26 2.94 3.68 18.19
CA SER A 26 4.01 2.84 18.69
C SER A 26 4.49 3.33 20.05
N GLY A 27 4.42 2.45 21.06
CA GLY A 27 4.78 2.76 22.44
C GLY A 27 3.77 3.62 23.19
N TYR A 28 4.12 4.04 24.41
CA TYR A 28 3.25 4.83 25.27
C TYR A 28 3.43 6.33 25.02
N ALA A 29 2.33 7.04 24.76
CA ALA A 29 2.25 8.49 24.76
C ALA A 29 1.05 8.88 25.61
N HIS A 30 1.27 9.73 26.61
CA HIS A 30 0.17 10.26 27.42
C HIS A 30 -0.90 10.90 26.54
N GLU A 31 -2.16 10.75 26.95
CA GLU A 31 -3.32 11.22 26.19
C GLU A 31 -3.25 12.73 25.92
N ASP A 32 -2.76 13.51 26.89
CA ASP A 32 -2.54 14.94 26.76
C ASP A 32 -1.53 15.29 25.66
N THR A 33 -0.45 14.52 25.57
CA THR A 33 0.57 14.67 24.53
C THR A 33 0.00 14.34 23.15
N ARG A 34 -0.81 13.28 23.07
CA ARG A 34 -1.51 12.89 21.83
C ARG A 34 -2.47 13.99 21.37
N LYS A 35 -3.25 14.57 22.28
CA LYS A 35 -4.15 15.71 21.99
C LYS A 35 -3.38 16.93 21.45
N LYS A 36 -2.25 17.29 22.08
CA LYS A 36 -1.39 18.40 21.61
C LYS A 36 -0.87 18.18 20.19
N VAL A 37 -0.40 16.96 19.88
CA VAL A 37 0.10 16.61 18.55
C VAL A 37 -1.01 16.69 17.50
N LEU A 38 -2.17 16.09 17.76
CA LEU A 38 -3.30 16.11 16.82
C LEU A 38 -3.80 17.53 16.53
N HIS A 39 -3.87 18.37 17.58
CA HIS A 39 -4.26 19.78 17.43
C HIS A 39 -3.24 20.59 16.62
N ALA A 40 -1.94 20.33 16.82
CA ALA A 40 -0.89 20.96 16.02
C ALA A 40 -0.95 20.54 14.54
N MET A 41 -1.24 19.27 14.25
CA MET A 41 -1.41 18.79 12.87
C MET A 41 -2.58 19.47 12.17
N GLN A 42 -3.72 19.60 12.85
CA GLN A 42 -4.89 20.29 12.32
C GLN A 42 -4.58 21.76 11.99
N LYS A 43 -3.95 22.49 12.92
CA LYS A 43 -3.58 23.89 12.73
C LYS A 43 -2.58 24.11 11.59
N LEU A 44 -1.72 23.13 11.31
CA LEU A 44 -0.70 23.19 10.26
C LEU A 44 -1.17 22.57 8.94
N ASN A 45 -2.40 22.04 8.88
CA ASN A 45 -2.90 21.22 7.78
C ASN A 45 -1.89 20.12 7.37
N TYR A 46 -1.21 19.55 8.36
CA TYR A 46 -0.19 18.52 8.14
C TYR A 46 -0.87 17.18 7.86
N LYS A 47 -0.59 16.60 6.70
CA LYS A 47 -0.96 15.23 6.37
C LYS A 47 0.29 14.35 6.42
N PRO A 48 0.30 13.27 7.21
CA PRO A 48 1.42 12.33 7.20
C PRO A 48 1.61 11.76 5.79
N ASN A 49 2.86 11.67 5.35
CA ASN A 49 3.18 11.07 4.06
C ASN A 49 3.08 9.54 4.18
N GLU A 50 2.09 8.94 3.50
CA GLU A 50 1.88 7.49 3.51
C GLU A 50 3.09 6.71 2.96
N ILE A 51 3.91 7.30 2.07
CA ILE A 51 5.18 6.70 1.60
C ILE A 51 6.20 6.61 2.74
N ALA A 52 6.33 7.67 3.55
CA ALA A 52 7.21 7.63 4.73
C ALA A 52 6.69 6.66 5.80
N ARG A 53 5.37 6.45 5.85
CA ARG A 53 4.70 5.54 6.78
C ARG A 53 4.85 4.08 6.35
N SER A 54 4.77 3.77 5.05
CA SER A 54 5.02 2.44 4.51
C SER A 54 6.49 2.04 4.70
N LEU A 55 7.42 2.97 4.50
CA LEU A 55 8.85 2.80 4.79
C LEU A 55 9.11 2.49 6.28
N TYR A 56 8.48 3.23 7.20
CA TYR A 56 8.64 2.98 8.65
C TYR A 56 7.98 1.68 9.12
N LYS A 57 6.84 1.30 8.55
CA LYS A 57 6.13 0.08 8.93
C LYS A 57 6.63 -1.18 8.21
N LYS A 58 7.51 -1.08 7.21
CA LYS A 58 7.91 -2.18 6.30
C LYS A 58 6.71 -3.01 5.77
N LYS A 59 5.52 -2.42 5.73
CA LYS A 59 4.29 -3.09 5.33
C LYS A 59 3.69 -2.28 4.21
N SER A 60 4.06 -2.65 2.99
CA SER A 60 3.29 -2.27 1.82
C SER A 60 1.86 -2.78 1.98
N LYS A 61 0.92 -2.00 1.44
CA LYS A 61 -0.52 -2.28 1.46
C LYS A 61 -1.03 -2.53 0.05
N LEU A 62 -0.12 -2.84 -0.87
CA LEU A 62 -0.44 -3.05 -2.28
C LEU A 62 -0.66 -4.54 -2.52
N ILE A 63 -1.75 -4.85 -3.20
CA ILE A 63 -2.06 -6.18 -3.75
C ILE A 63 -2.10 -6.05 -5.27
N GLY A 64 -1.45 -6.97 -5.97
CA GLY A 64 -1.47 -7.05 -7.42
C GLY A 64 -2.62 -7.92 -7.91
N LEU A 65 -3.28 -7.52 -8.99
CA LEU A 65 -4.28 -8.30 -9.70
C LEU A 65 -3.90 -8.38 -11.18
N ILE A 66 -3.58 -9.59 -11.64
CA ILE A 66 -3.25 -9.86 -13.05
C ILE A 66 -4.47 -10.46 -13.74
N LEU A 67 -4.87 -9.86 -14.85
CA LEU A 67 -6.07 -10.18 -15.61
C LEU A 67 -5.71 -10.37 -17.09
N PRO A 68 -6.42 -11.26 -17.81
CA PRO A 68 -6.17 -11.45 -19.22
C PRO A 68 -6.70 -10.24 -20.03
N ASP A 69 -7.94 -9.81 -19.79
CA ASP A 69 -8.55 -8.69 -20.51
C ASP A 69 -9.55 -7.93 -19.64
N ILE A 70 -9.26 -6.67 -19.30
CA ILE A 70 -10.13 -5.81 -18.50
C ILE A 70 -11.39 -5.37 -19.24
N THR A 71 -11.44 -5.50 -20.57
CA THR A 71 -12.61 -5.13 -21.38
C THR A 71 -13.68 -6.23 -21.39
N ASN A 72 -13.29 -7.49 -21.16
CA ASN A 72 -14.24 -8.58 -20.98
C ASN A 72 -15.11 -8.33 -19.72
N PRO A 73 -16.45 -8.25 -19.83
CA PRO A 73 -17.35 -7.84 -18.76
C PRO A 73 -17.26 -8.62 -17.45
N PHE A 74 -16.71 -9.84 -17.47
CA PHE A 74 -16.45 -10.64 -16.27
C PHE A 74 -15.41 -9.96 -15.34
N PHE A 75 -14.32 -9.43 -15.89
CA PHE A 75 -13.18 -8.98 -15.09
C PHE A 75 -13.34 -7.63 -14.40
N PRO A 76 -14.06 -6.63 -14.95
CA PRO A 76 -14.43 -5.43 -14.20
C PRO A 76 -15.27 -5.74 -12.96
N GLN A 77 -16.19 -6.70 -13.04
CA GLN A 77 -17.00 -7.13 -11.88
C GLN A 77 -16.14 -7.82 -10.81
N LEU A 78 -15.27 -8.73 -11.24
CA LEU A 78 -14.28 -9.37 -10.35
C LEU A 78 -13.38 -8.33 -9.68
N SER A 79 -12.76 -7.44 -10.46
CA SER A 79 -11.87 -6.39 -9.96
C SER A 79 -12.57 -5.49 -8.96
N ARG A 80 -13.83 -5.15 -9.22
CA ARG A 80 -14.65 -4.35 -8.29
C ARG A 80 -14.84 -5.06 -6.96
N GLY A 81 -15.21 -6.33 -6.97
CA GLY A 81 -15.38 -7.12 -5.75
C GLY A 81 -14.09 -7.27 -4.94
N VAL A 82 -12.96 -7.51 -5.62
CA VAL A 82 -11.64 -7.57 -4.99
C VAL A 82 -11.27 -6.22 -4.36
N GLU A 83 -11.42 -5.12 -5.11
CA GLU A 83 -11.10 -3.77 -4.63
C GLU A 83 -11.95 -3.39 -3.41
N ASP A 84 -13.26 -3.69 -3.42
CA ASP A 84 -14.14 -3.38 -2.27
C ASP A 84 -13.68 -4.11 -1.01
N TYR A 85 -13.38 -5.41 -1.10
CA TYR A 85 -12.86 -6.18 0.04
C TYR A 85 -11.51 -5.66 0.54
N LEU A 86 -10.57 -5.38 -0.37
CA LEU A 86 -9.23 -4.90 -0.03
C LEU A 86 -9.28 -3.52 0.62
N ARG A 87 -10.15 -2.63 0.11
CA ARG A 87 -10.32 -1.28 0.63
C ARG A 87 -10.82 -1.29 2.07
N GLU A 88 -11.76 -2.15 2.42
CA GLU A 88 -12.23 -2.33 3.80
C GLU A 88 -11.10 -2.77 4.76
N LYS A 89 -10.14 -3.55 4.25
CA LYS A 89 -8.95 -3.98 4.99
C LYS A 89 -7.80 -2.97 4.94
N GLY A 90 -7.98 -1.84 4.25
CA GLY A 90 -7.00 -0.78 4.10
C GLY A 90 -5.82 -1.16 3.21
N TYR A 91 -6.05 -2.02 2.22
CA TYR A 91 -5.17 -2.32 1.10
C TYR A 91 -5.58 -1.51 -0.14
N SER A 92 -4.69 -1.45 -1.12
CA SER A 92 -4.91 -0.82 -2.42
C SER A 92 -4.56 -1.81 -3.52
N LEU A 93 -5.36 -1.84 -4.58
CA LEU A 93 -5.19 -2.74 -5.72
C LEU A 93 -4.36 -2.10 -6.83
N LEU A 94 -3.41 -2.85 -7.40
CA LEU A 94 -2.73 -2.55 -8.66
C LEU A 94 -3.16 -3.59 -9.70
N ILE A 95 -3.62 -3.15 -10.87
CA ILE A 95 -4.13 -4.04 -11.92
C ILE A 95 -3.12 -4.11 -13.06
N GLY A 96 -2.84 -5.31 -13.53
CA GLY A 96 -2.10 -5.59 -14.76
C GLY A 96 -2.97 -6.36 -15.76
N ASN A 97 -3.04 -5.85 -16.99
CA ASN A 97 -3.72 -6.49 -18.11
C ASN A 97 -2.68 -7.13 -19.02
N THR A 98 -2.77 -8.43 -19.28
CA THR A 98 -1.70 -9.19 -19.96
C THR A 98 -2.06 -9.72 -21.35
N ASP A 99 -3.32 -9.64 -21.76
CA ASP A 99 -3.85 -10.23 -23.00
C ASP A 99 -3.43 -11.71 -23.18
N GLU A 100 -3.28 -12.44 -22.07
CA GLU A 100 -2.79 -13.83 -22.00
C GLU A 100 -1.37 -14.06 -22.55
N TYR A 101 -0.56 -13.01 -22.68
CA TYR A 101 0.85 -13.15 -23.04
C TYR A 101 1.71 -13.44 -21.81
N LEU A 102 2.40 -14.59 -21.81
CA LEU A 102 3.28 -15.02 -20.71
C LEU A 102 4.35 -13.98 -20.36
N GLU A 103 4.93 -13.33 -21.37
CA GLU A 103 5.94 -12.29 -21.16
C GLU A 103 5.37 -11.11 -20.36
N GLN A 104 4.14 -10.69 -20.65
CA GLN A 104 3.49 -9.61 -19.91
C GLN A 104 3.15 -10.04 -18.48
N GLU A 105 2.71 -11.28 -18.28
CA GLU A 105 2.46 -11.84 -16.93
C GLU A 105 3.73 -11.79 -16.07
N ILE A 106 4.88 -12.19 -16.64
CA ILE A 106 6.19 -12.10 -15.98
C ILE A 106 6.53 -10.65 -15.65
N ASP A 107 6.42 -9.74 -16.61
CA ASP A 107 6.77 -8.33 -16.43
C ASP A 107 5.95 -7.68 -15.30
N TYR A 108 4.65 -8.00 -15.21
CA TYR A 108 3.81 -7.51 -14.12
C TYR A 108 4.19 -8.11 -12.78
N ILE A 109 4.51 -9.41 -12.71
CA ILE A 109 4.99 -10.04 -11.47
C ILE A 109 6.27 -9.36 -10.99
N GLU A 110 7.25 -9.17 -11.87
CA GLU A 110 8.51 -8.49 -11.54
C GLU A 110 8.27 -7.04 -11.10
N THR A 111 7.40 -6.32 -11.80
CA THR A 111 6.99 -4.95 -11.43
C THR A 111 6.35 -4.94 -10.05
N PHE A 112 5.47 -5.88 -9.73
CA PHE A 112 4.80 -5.97 -8.43
C PHE A 112 5.80 -6.25 -7.31
N VAL A 113 6.76 -7.15 -7.53
CA VAL A 113 7.86 -7.43 -6.60
C VAL A 113 8.67 -6.16 -6.32
N GLN A 114 9.07 -5.42 -7.36
CA GLN A 114 9.82 -4.16 -7.23
C GLN A 114 9.04 -3.09 -6.45
N HIS A 115 7.71 -3.06 -6.58
CA HIS A 115 6.83 -2.14 -5.85
C HIS A 115 6.46 -2.63 -4.44
N ASN A 116 7.11 -3.69 -3.95
CA ASN A 116 6.83 -4.31 -2.65
C ASN A 116 5.36 -4.74 -2.51
N VAL A 117 4.70 -5.19 -3.58
CA VAL A 117 3.36 -5.78 -3.48
C VAL A 117 3.42 -6.98 -2.54
N VAL A 118 2.46 -7.07 -1.60
CA VAL A 118 2.50 -8.09 -0.53
C VAL A 118 1.73 -9.36 -0.86
N GLY A 119 1.05 -9.38 -2.01
CA GLY A 119 0.32 -10.53 -2.52
C GLY A 119 -0.17 -10.26 -3.93
N ILE A 120 -0.24 -11.32 -4.74
CA ILE A 120 -0.70 -11.26 -6.13
C ILE A 120 -1.86 -12.23 -6.27
N VAL A 121 -2.94 -11.78 -6.89
CA VAL A 121 -4.04 -12.60 -7.40
C VAL A 121 -3.93 -12.58 -8.92
N ALA A 122 -3.97 -13.74 -9.57
CA ALA A 122 -3.81 -13.83 -11.00
C ALA A 122 -4.91 -14.71 -11.61
N SER A 123 -5.51 -14.22 -12.69
CA SER A 123 -6.32 -15.01 -13.61
C SER A 123 -5.50 -15.20 -14.88
N ILE A 124 -4.85 -16.35 -15.01
CA ILE A 124 -3.92 -16.68 -16.09
C ILE A 124 -4.24 -18.08 -16.64
N ASN A 125 -3.72 -18.40 -17.82
CA ASN A 125 -3.82 -19.72 -18.39
C ASN A 125 -3.20 -20.78 -17.46
N GLY A 126 -3.80 -21.96 -17.35
CA GLY A 126 -3.29 -23.07 -16.54
C GLY A 126 -1.86 -23.47 -16.89
N ALA A 127 -1.49 -23.47 -18.18
CA ALA A 127 -0.11 -23.76 -18.61
C ALA A 127 0.89 -22.72 -18.07
N HIS A 128 0.51 -21.43 -18.08
CA HIS A 128 1.35 -20.37 -17.53
C HIS A 128 1.42 -20.44 -16.01
N SER A 129 0.33 -20.80 -15.34
CA SER A 129 0.28 -20.98 -13.89
C SER A 129 1.29 -22.01 -13.42
N GLU A 130 1.44 -23.13 -14.12
CA GLU A 130 2.45 -24.15 -13.80
C GLU A 130 3.86 -23.56 -13.95
N MET A 131 4.17 -22.96 -15.11
CA MET A 131 5.48 -22.36 -15.38
C MET A 131 5.87 -21.24 -14.40
N LEU A 132 4.91 -20.40 -13.99
CA LEU A 132 5.15 -19.29 -13.08
C LEU A 132 5.26 -19.77 -11.63
N SER A 133 4.57 -20.83 -11.24
CA SER A 133 4.64 -21.37 -9.88
C SER A 133 6.06 -21.84 -9.52
N GLU A 134 6.77 -22.45 -10.47
CA GLU A 134 8.17 -22.85 -10.31
C GLU A 134 9.12 -21.65 -10.17
N ARG A 135 8.80 -20.55 -10.87
CA ARG A 135 9.65 -19.36 -10.96
C ARG A 135 9.44 -18.40 -9.78
N VAL A 136 8.22 -18.27 -9.27
CA VAL A 136 7.88 -17.39 -8.14
C VAL A 136 8.37 -17.95 -6.80
N GLN A 137 8.55 -19.27 -6.64
CA GLN A 137 9.17 -19.85 -5.43
C GLN A 137 10.65 -19.45 -5.23
N ILE A 138 11.31 -18.94 -6.26
CA ILE A 138 12.73 -18.57 -6.25
C ILE A 138 12.94 -17.08 -5.89
N LEU A 139 11.88 -16.26 -5.93
CA LEU A 139 11.88 -14.83 -5.60
C LEU A 139 11.54 -14.58 -4.12
#